data_AF-A0A1X2IJR2-F1
#
_entry.id   AF-A0A1X2IJR2-F1
#
_cell.length_a   1.000
_cell.length_b   1.000
_cell.length_c   1.000
_cell.angle_alpha   90.00
_cell.angle_beta   90.00
_cell.angle_gamma   90.00
#
_symmetry.space_group_name_H-M   'P 1'
#
loop_
_entity.id
_entity.type
_entity.pdbx_description
1 polymer ?
#
loop_
_entity_poly.entity_id
_entity_poly.type
_entity_poly.pdbx_seq_one_letter_code
_entity_poly.pdbx_strand_id
1 'polypeptide(L)'
;MDEWMKKWMDGYILTPTRNYNDYTKRYQKRLNYSPSSHIPAKPIPLELPHFLYLLFSFSNTYQHTIGIQPESPPSSSLMVECQGSFKRQVEVGRVALLDTGKLAVIVEIIDHNRALIDGPTTGVARQAFPYRRLTLTPLVVKDLPRGAGQKTVKKYLESTNVLAAWEKSAWAQKIQTRQTRAGLSDFDRFKVQKFKSQVSGI
;
A
#
# COMPACT_ATOMS: atom_id res chain seq x y z
N MET A 1 -38.60 8.98 -41.66
CA MET A 1 -37.41 9.57 -40.99
C MET A 1 -37.95 10.14 -39.69
N ASP A 2 -37.98 9.29 -38.68
CA ASP A 2 -38.97 9.39 -37.62
C ASP A 2 -38.54 10.39 -36.55
N GLU A 3 -39.50 11.06 -35.90
CA GLU A 3 -39.29 12.16 -34.95
C GLU A 3 -38.28 11.87 -33.83
N TRP A 4 -38.07 10.58 -33.52
CA TRP A 4 -37.08 10.14 -32.53
C TRP A 4 -35.63 10.45 -32.93
N MET A 5 -35.34 10.56 -34.24
CA MET A 5 -33.99 10.82 -34.76
C MET A 5 -33.68 12.32 -34.75
N LYS A 6 -34.71 13.18 -34.93
CA LYS A 6 -34.57 14.64 -34.76
C LYS A 6 -34.25 15.00 -33.32
N LYS A 7 -34.95 14.39 -32.36
CA LYS A 7 -34.71 14.62 -30.92
C LYS A 7 -33.33 14.16 -30.45
N TRP A 8 -32.74 13.19 -31.14
CA TRP A 8 -31.38 12.71 -30.86
C TRP A 8 -30.30 13.60 -31.50
N MET A 9 -30.54 14.15 -32.71
CA MET A 9 -29.58 15.02 -33.39
C MET A 9 -29.54 16.45 -32.85
N ASP A 10 -30.62 16.95 -32.23
CA ASP A 10 -30.66 18.27 -31.58
C ASP A 10 -29.77 18.35 -30.31
N GLY A 11 -29.27 17.22 -29.81
CA GLY A 11 -28.38 17.14 -28.64
C GLY A 11 -26.90 17.39 -28.92
N TYR A 12 -26.48 17.49 -30.19
CA TYR A 12 -25.06 17.60 -30.57
C TYR A 12 -24.83 18.62 -31.69
N ILE A 13 -25.15 19.89 -31.41
CA ILE A 13 -24.54 21.03 -32.13
C ILE A 13 -23.83 21.91 -31.10
N LEU A 14 -22.50 21.93 -31.19
CA LEU A 14 -21.62 22.78 -30.40
C LEU A 14 -21.84 24.25 -30.75
N THR A 15 -22.08 25.11 -29.75
CA THR A 15 -21.49 26.46 -29.53
C THR A 15 -21.95 26.98 -28.14
N PRO A 16 -21.48 28.12 -27.60
CA PRO A 16 -20.10 28.53 -27.30
C PRO A 16 -19.91 28.91 -25.80
N THR A 17 -18.66 28.91 -25.33
CA THR A 17 -18.18 29.46 -24.03
C THR A 17 -18.77 28.88 -22.74
N ARG A 18 -17.93 28.14 -22.00
CA ARG A 18 -18.17 27.70 -20.63
C ARG A 18 -18.30 28.93 -19.71
N ASN A 19 -19.52 29.30 -19.37
CA ASN A 19 -19.86 30.43 -18.50
C ASN A 19 -19.38 30.17 -17.05
N TYR A 20 -18.67 31.13 -16.47
CA TYR A 20 -18.06 31.15 -15.13
C TYR A 20 -19.07 31.03 -13.97
N ASN A 21 -20.38 31.10 -14.22
CA ASN A 21 -21.44 31.15 -13.20
C ASN A 21 -22.02 29.79 -12.73
N ASP A 22 -21.36 28.65 -12.99
CA ASP A 22 -21.89 27.33 -12.57
C ASP A 22 -21.53 26.95 -11.11
N TYR A 23 -20.65 27.70 -10.47
CA TYR A 23 -20.26 27.45 -9.07
C TYR A 23 -21.35 27.92 -8.08
N THR A 24 -22.02 29.04 -8.35
CA THR A 24 -22.99 29.67 -7.44
C THR A 24 -24.28 28.86 -7.31
N LYS A 25 -24.71 28.16 -8.37
CA LYS A 25 -25.91 27.30 -8.35
C LYS A 25 -25.75 26.05 -7.46
N ARG A 26 -24.53 25.53 -7.30
CA ARG A 26 -24.25 24.39 -6.41
C ARG A 26 -24.20 24.78 -4.93
N TYR A 27 -23.76 26.00 -4.62
CA TYR A 27 -23.76 26.51 -3.25
C TYR A 27 -25.17 26.88 -2.76
N GLN A 28 -25.99 27.52 -3.61
CA GLN A 28 -27.38 27.86 -3.25
C GLN A 28 -28.26 26.63 -3.00
N LYS A 29 -28.02 25.51 -3.70
CA LYS A 29 -28.74 24.24 -3.46
C LYS A 29 -28.42 23.60 -2.11
N ARG A 30 -27.28 23.94 -1.49
CA ARG A 30 -26.83 23.38 -0.21
C ARG A 30 -27.31 24.21 0.99
N LEU A 31 -27.66 25.48 0.79
CA LEU A 31 -28.06 26.42 1.85
C LEU A 31 -29.58 26.51 2.09
N ASN A 32 -30.41 25.90 1.24
CA ASN A 32 -31.88 25.87 1.39
C ASN A 32 -32.41 24.61 2.10
N TYR A 33 -31.55 23.87 2.83
CA TYR A 33 -31.98 22.76 3.68
C TYR A 33 -32.20 23.29 5.11
N SER A 34 -33.44 23.64 5.44
CA SER A 34 -33.88 23.89 6.82
C SER A 34 -34.39 22.58 7.42
N PRO A 35 -33.76 22.00 8.46
CA PRO A 35 -34.27 20.78 9.09
C PRO A 35 -35.32 21.16 10.14
N SER A 36 -36.61 21.12 9.78
CA SER A 36 -37.71 21.22 10.75
C SER A 36 -38.74 20.11 10.55
N SER A 37 -38.84 19.26 11.58
CA SER A 37 -40.00 18.49 12.07
C SER A 37 -40.80 17.57 11.14
N HIS A 38 -40.81 16.28 11.53
CA HIS A 38 -41.69 15.15 11.16
C HIS A 38 -41.35 14.29 9.94
N ILE A 39 -40.77 13.13 10.23
CA ILE A 39 -40.87 11.93 9.39
C ILE A 39 -41.70 10.92 10.20
N PRO A 40 -42.85 10.41 9.70
CA PRO A 40 -43.55 9.33 10.39
C PRO A 40 -42.79 8.01 10.22
N ALA A 41 -42.54 7.32 11.34
CA ALA A 41 -41.94 5.99 11.35
C ALA A 41 -42.87 4.98 10.65
N LYS A 42 -42.32 4.14 9.77
CA LYS A 42 -43.01 2.99 9.18
C LYS A 42 -42.89 1.79 10.13
N PRO A 43 -43.98 1.07 10.48
CA PRO A 43 -43.90 -0.10 11.35
C PRO A 43 -43.25 -1.30 10.62
N ILE A 44 -42.39 -2.02 11.33
CA ILE A 44 -41.73 -3.26 10.88
C ILE A 44 -42.61 -4.45 11.32
N PRO A 45 -42.99 -5.39 10.42
CA PRO A 45 -43.71 -6.60 10.81
C PRO A 45 -42.78 -7.61 11.50
N LEU A 46 -43.17 -8.07 12.69
CA LEU A 46 -42.52 -9.10 13.49
C LEU A 46 -43.38 -10.36 13.50
N GLU A 47 -43.02 -11.38 12.71
CA GLU A 47 -43.54 -12.75 12.84
C GLU A 47 -42.41 -13.71 12.41
N LEU A 48 -41.81 -14.41 13.37
CA LEU A 48 -40.95 -15.58 13.11
C LEU A 48 -41.71 -16.84 13.58
N PRO A 49 -41.85 -17.88 12.75
CA PRO A 49 -42.67 -19.04 13.08
C PRO A 49 -42.08 -19.93 14.18
N HIS A 50 -43.01 -20.41 14.99
CA HIS A 50 -42.98 -21.23 16.19
C HIS A 50 -42.43 -22.66 15.96
N PHE A 51 -41.10 -22.88 16.05
CA PHE A 51 -40.56 -24.25 16.07
C PHE A 51 -39.34 -24.52 17.00
N LEU A 52 -38.88 -23.57 17.80
CA LEU A 52 -37.75 -23.83 18.73
C LEU A 52 -37.98 -23.31 20.15
N TYR A 53 -39.18 -23.57 20.70
CA TYR A 53 -39.42 -23.50 22.14
C TYR A 53 -39.62 -24.91 22.68
N LEU A 54 -38.54 -25.63 22.99
CA LEU A 54 -38.59 -26.80 23.89
C LEU A 54 -37.21 -27.37 24.26
N LEU A 55 -36.27 -26.53 24.72
CA LEU A 55 -35.25 -27.01 25.66
C LEU A 55 -34.89 -25.87 26.62
N PHE A 56 -34.83 -26.24 27.90
CA PHE A 56 -34.30 -25.47 29.02
C PHE A 56 -35.26 -24.55 29.81
N SER A 57 -36.27 -25.17 30.41
CA SER A 57 -36.66 -24.85 31.80
C SER A 57 -36.04 -25.88 32.75
N PHE A 58 -35.81 -25.47 34.01
CA PHE A 58 -35.17 -26.16 35.16
C PHE A 58 -33.68 -25.84 35.30
N SER A 59 -33.15 -25.32 36.41
CA SER A 59 -33.72 -25.02 37.73
C SER A 59 -32.75 -24.10 38.47
N ASN A 60 -33.28 -23.07 39.11
CA ASN A 60 -32.59 -22.23 40.06
C ASN A 60 -32.47 -22.95 41.42
N THR A 61 -31.26 -23.06 41.96
CA THR A 61 -31.02 -23.10 43.42
C THR A 61 -29.56 -22.79 43.77
N TYR A 62 -29.40 -21.73 44.56
CA TYR A 62 -28.41 -21.50 45.63
C TYR A 62 -27.08 -22.27 45.61
N GLN A 63 -25.95 -21.56 45.72
CA GLN A 63 -25.07 -21.65 46.89
C GLN A 63 -24.27 -20.37 47.17
N HIS A 64 -23.90 -20.29 48.45
CA HIS A 64 -23.37 -19.24 49.30
C HIS A 64 -21.97 -18.68 48.93
N THR A 65 -21.68 -17.53 49.55
CA THR A 65 -20.44 -16.73 49.53
C THR A 65 -19.15 -17.48 49.87
N ILE A 66 -18.08 -17.24 49.09
CA ILE A 66 -16.69 -17.16 49.59
C ILE A 66 -15.97 -16.08 48.76
N GLY A 67 -15.29 -15.15 49.43
CA GLY A 67 -14.66 -13.99 48.81
C GLY A 67 -13.59 -14.37 47.79
N ILE A 68 -13.80 -13.94 46.55
CA ILE A 68 -12.76 -13.81 45.54
C ILE A 68 -12.87 -12.36 45.06
N GLN A 69 -11.85 -11.57 45.37
CA GLN A 69 -11.65 -10.25 44.78
C GLN A 69 -11.73 -10.41 43.25
N PRO A 70 -12.35 -9.50 42.48
CA PRO A 70 -12.06 -9.47 41.06
C PRO A 70 -10.58 -9.12 40.95
N GLU A 71 -9.73 -10.13 40.76
CA GLU A 71 -8.34 -9.95 40.37
C GLU A 71 -8.37 -8.92 39.25
N SER A 72 -7.79 -7.75 39.55
CA SER A 72 -7.63 -6.67 38.58
C SER A 72 -7.14 -7.29 37.27
N PRO A 73 -7.73 -6.94 36.11
CA PRO A 73 -7.21 -7.43 34.84
C PRO A 73 -5.71 -7.15 34.85
N PRO A 74 -4.85 -8.14 34.54
CA PRO A 74 -3.41 -7.92 34.63
C PRO A 74 -3.10 -6.68 33.78
N SER A 75 -2.36 -5.72 34.35
CA SER A 75 -1.95 -4.50 33.66
C SER A 75 -0.93 -4.79 32.54
N SER A 76 -1.07 -5.93 31.85
CA SER A 76 -0.19 -6.45 30.81
C SER A 76 -0.75 -6.20 29.41
N SER A 77 -1.84 -5.45 29.26
CA SER A 77 -2.55 -5.30 27.98
C SER A 77 -2.09 -4.13 27.10
N LEU A 78 -1.01 -3.41 27.43
CA LEU A 78 -0.33 -2.51 26.49
C LEU A 78 1.19 -2.45 26.73
N MET A 79 1.85 -3.59 26.83
CA MET A 79 3.22 -3.62 26.32
C MET A 79 3.13 -3.73 24.80
N VAL A 80 2.83 -2.61 24.14
CA VAL A 80 3.37 -2.40 22.80
C VAL A 80 4.86 -2.36 23.02
N GLU A 81 5.48 -3.52 22.87
CA GLU A 81 6.93 -3.61 22.80
C GLU A 81 7.32 -2.79 21.58
N CYS A 82 7.68 -1.53 21.80
CA CYS A 82 8.32 -0.69 20.82
C CYS A 82 9.73 -1.24 20.60
N GLN A 83 9.80 -2.42 19.97
CA GLN A 83 11.02 -2.91 19.38
C GLN A 83 11.35 -1.99 18.22
N GLY A 84 11.99 -0.87 18.52
CA GLY A 84 12.79 -0.09 17.58
C GLY A 84 14.01 -0.89 17.14
N SER A 85 13.81 -2.14 16.72
CA SER A 85 14.86 -2.95 16.13
C SER A 85 15.13 -2.41 14.74
N PHE A 86 16.39 -2.07 14.47
CA PHE A 86 16.81 -1.70 13.14
C PHE A 86 16.57 -2.88 12.20
N LYS A 87 15.54 -2.78 11.34
CA LYS A 87 15.13 -3.85 10.40
C LYS A 87 16.16 -4.09 9.29
N ARG A 88 17.04 -3.13 9.02
CA ARG A 88 18.01 -3.15 7.93
C ARG A 88 19.36 -2.70 8.47
N GLN A 89 20.12 -3.66 8.96
CA GLN A 89 21.46 -3.43 9.52
C GLN A 89 22.52 -3.61 8.44
N VAL A 90 23.68 -2.97 8.61
CA VAL A 90 24.81 -3.18 7.71
C VAL A 90 25.43 -4.54 8.01
N GLU A 91 25.45 -5.42 7.02
CA GLU A 91 26.04 -6.76 7.13
C GLU A 91 26.59 -7.21 5.77
N VAL A 92 27.49 -8.19 5.80
CA VAL A 92 28.03 -8.83 4.60
C VAL A 92 26.92 -9.59 3.88
N GLY A 93 26.84 -9.46 2.56
CA GLY A 93 25.82 -10.09 1.73
C GLY A 93 24.53 -9.27 1.58
N ARG A 94 24.37 -8.16 2.32
CA ARG A 94 23.20 -7.30 2.13
C ARG A 94 23.25 -6.56 0.81
N VAL A 95 22.10 -6.54 0.13
CA VAL A 95 21.91 -5.82 -1.12
C VAL A 95 21.54 -4.37 -0.80
N ALA A 96 22.23 -3.43 -1.42
CA ALA A 96 22.00 -2.00 -1.30
C ALA A 96 21.68 -1.39 -2.67
N LEU A 97 20.78 -0.42 -2.66
CA LEU A 97 20.50 0.45 -3.80
C LEU A 97 21.41 1.67 -3.73
N LEU A 98 22.19 1.92 -4.77
CA LEU A 98 23.02 3.11 -4.90
C LEU A 98 22.16 4.29 -5.38
N ASP A 99 22.62 5.51 -5.12
CA ASP A 99 22.00 6.74 -5.67
C ASP A 99 21.90 6.72 -7.20
N THR A 100 22.80 5.98 -7.87
CA THR A 100 22.79 5.79 -9.33
C THR A 100 21.60 4.94 -9.82
N GLY A 101 20.81 4.38 -8.90
CA GLY A 101 19.70 3.47 -9.18
C GLY A 101 20.12 2.02 -9.41
N LYS A 102 21.41 1.70 -9.31
CA LYS A 102 21.95 0.35 -9.47
C LYS A 102 21.99 -0.38 -8.13
N LEU A 103 21.85 -1.72 -8.18
CA LEU A 103 22.06 -2.56 -7.00
C LEU A 103 23.51 -2.98 -6.87
N ALA A 104 23.98 -3.11 -5.64
CA ALA A 104 25.25 -3.75 -5.30
C ALA A 104 25.10 -4.54 -3.99
N VAL A 105 26.03 -5.46 -3.76
CA VAL A 105 26.13 -6.24 -2.53
C VAL A 105 27.27 -5.70 -1.67
N ILE A 106 27.06 -5.61 -0.36
CA ILE A 106 28.11 -5.30 0.61
C ILE A 106 28.96 -6.56 0.80
N VAL A 107 30.22 -6.51 0.40
CA VAL A 107 31.15 -7.64 0.49
C VAL A 107 31.97 -7.58 1.77
N GLU A 108 32.33 -6.37 2.19
CA GLU A 108 33.14 -6.13 3.38
C GLU A 108 32.79 -4.78 4.01
N ILE A 109 32.83 -4.71 5.34
CA ILE A 109 32.73 -3.47 6.11
C ILE A 109 34.14 -2.96 6.33
N ILE A 110 34.43 -1.76 5.82
CA ILE A 110 35.77 -1.16 5.89
C ILE A 110 35.88 -0.33 7.17
N ASP A 111 34.98 0.64 7.33
CA ASP A 111 34.94 1.56 8.46
C ASP A 111 33.49 1.96 8.78
N HIS A 112 33.28 2.90 9.69
CA HIS A 112 31.94 3.35 10.07
C HIS A 112 31.17 4.05 8.93
N ASN A 113 31.88 4.61 7.94
CA ASN A 113 31.32 5.46 6.91
C ASN A 113 31.28 4.78 5.54
N ARG A 114 32.02 3.69 5.32
CA ARG A 114 32.23 3.05 4.02
C ARG A 114 32.20 1.53 4.10
N ALA A 115 31.65 0.92 3.04
CA ALA A 115 31.73 -0.50 2.75
C ALA A 115 32.43 -0.75 1.42
N LEU A 116 33.01 -1.94 1.28
CA LEU A 116 33.38 -2.49 -0.02
C LEU A 116 32.13 -3.06 -0.67
N ILE A 117 31.72 -2.49 -1.79
CA ILE A 117 30.56 -2.95 -2.56
C ILE A 117 31.00 -3.67 -3.83
N ASP A 118 30.17 -4.57 -4.32
CA ASP A 118 30.37 -5.26 -5.60
C ASP A 118 29.04 -5.57 -6.29
N GLY A 119 28.96 -5.40 -7.60
CA GLY A 119 27.76 -5.64 -8.40
C GLY A 119 28.11 -6.19 -9.77
N PRO A 120 28.60 -7.45 -9.87
CA PRO A 120 29.08 -8.02 -11.13
C PRO A 120 27.99 -8.14 -12.19
N THR A 121 26.73 -8.36 -11.79
CA THR A 121 25.59 -8.50 -12.72
C THR A 121 24.98 -7.15 -13.11
N THR A 122 25.07 -6.15 -12.23
CA THR A 122 24.50 -4.80 -12.43
C THR A 122 25.49 -3.80 -13.03
N GLY A 123 26.72 -4.24 -13.31
CA GLY A 123 27.78 -3.39 -13.87
C GLY A 123 28.32 -2.36 -12.88
N VAL A 124 28.25 -2.64 -11.58
CA VAL A 124 28.92 -1.84 -10.53
C VAL A 124 30.26 -2.49 -10.23
N ALA A 125 31.34 -1.79 -10.56
CA ALA A 125 32.69 -2.24 -10.25
C ALA A 125 32.94 -2.28 -8.74
N ARG A 126 33.78 -3.22 -8.31
CA ARG A 126 34.21 -3.35 -6.92
C ARG A 126 34.94 -2.08 -6.46
N GLN A 127 34.41 -1.43 -5.44
CA GLN A 127 34.96 -0.18 -4.92
C GLN A 127 34.55 0.06 -3.47
N ALA A 128 35.35 0.87 -2.75
CA ALA A 128 34.94 1.41 -1.46
C ALA A 128 33.88 2.50 -1.69
N PHE A 129 32.75 2.41 -0.99
CA PHE A 129 31.61 3.29 -1.21
C PHE A 129 30.96 3.73 0.11
N PRO A 130 30.59 5.01 0.25
CA PRO A 130 30.09 5.54 1.51
C PRO A 130 28.63 5.12 1.79
N TYR A 131 28.31 4.79 3.05
CA TYR A 131 26.96 4.42 3.48
C TYR A 131 25.93 5.51 3.27
N ARG A 132 26.33 6.78 3.32
CA ARG A 132 25.43 7.94 3.10
C ARG A 132 24.78 7.94 1.71
N ARG A 133 25.38 7.23 0.75
CA ARG A 133 24.93 7.12 -0.66
C ARG A 133 24.33 5.74 -0.98
N LEU A 134 24.10 4.94 0.06
CA LEU A 134 23.53 3.60 -0.02
C LEU A 134 22.19 3.60 0.69
N THR A 135 21.18 3.06 0.02
CA THR A 135 19.91 2.74 0.67
C THR A 135 19.83 1.23 0.85
N LEU A 136 19.86 0.78 2.11
CA LEU A 136 19.81 -0.65 2.42
C LEU A 136 18.45 -1.25 2.04
N THR A 137 18.48 -2.37 1.33
CA THR A 137 17.27 -3.13 0.97
C THR A 137 17.03 -4.26 1.98
N PRO A 138 15.82 -4.82 2.06
CA PRO A 138 15.56 -5.99 2.90
C PRO A 138 16.19 -7.28 2.35
N LEU A 139 16.70 -7.28 1.11
CA LEU A 139 17.27 -8.46 0.48
C LEU A 139 18.70 -8.72 1.00
N VAL A 140 18.98 -9.98 1.34
CA VAL A 140 20.26 -10.42 1.86
C VAL A 140 20.65 -11.71 1.16
N VAL A 141 21.86 -11.76 0.62
CA VAL A 141 22.51 -12.97 0.13
C VAL A 141 23.10 -13.68 1.34
N LYS A 142 22.43 -14.75 1.78
CA LYS A 142 22.92 -15.56 2.91
C LYS A 142 24.20 -16.29 2.51
N ASP A 143 25.04 -16.56 3.50
CA ASP A 143 26.25 -17.38 3.39
C ASP A 143 27.34 -16.84 2.45
N LEU A 144 27.31 -15.54 2.14
CA LEU A 144 28.40 -14.89 1.40
C LEU A 144 29.60 -14.70 2.34
N PRO A 145 30.78 -15.27 2.03
CA PRO A 145 31.97 -15.07 2.87
C PRO A 145 32.45 -13.61 2.80
N ARG A 146 32.91 -13.08 3.94
CA ARG A 146 33.50 -11.74 4.03
C ARG A 146 34.69 -11.63 3.08
N GLY A 147 34.75 -10.56 2.29
CA GLY A 147 35.84 -10.36 1.33
C GLY A 147 35.81 -11.29 0.11
N ALA A 148 34.69 -11.98 -0.16
CA ALA A 148 34.53 -12.85 -1.33
C ALA A 148 35.00 -12.18 -2.63
N GLY A 149 35.64 -12.93 -3.54
CA GLY A 149 36.01 -12.44 -4.87
C GLY A 149 34.80 -12.22 -5.79
N GLN A 150 34.95 -11.40 -6.83
CA GLN A 150 33.85 -11.04 -7.74
C GLN A 150 33.19 -12.26 -8.41
N LYS A 151 33.97 -13.29 -8.75
CA LYS A 151 33.47 -14.56 -9.30
C LYS A 151 32.55 -15.28 -8.31
N THR A 152 32.92 -15.31 -7.04
CA THR A 152 32.12 -15.90 -5.97
C THR A 152 30.84 -15.10 -5.78
N VAL A 153 30.93 -13.78 -5.65
CA VAL A 153 29.76 -12.89 -5.51
C VAL A 153 28.76 -13.09 -6.65
N LYS A 154 29.22 -13.22 -7.89
CA LYS A 154 28.38 -13.52 -9.06
C LYS A 154 27.61 -14.84 -8.92
N LYS A 155 28.29 -15.92 -8.53
CA LYS A 155 27.66 -17.24 -8.32
C LYS A 155 26.55 -17.18 -7.27
N TYR A 156 26.79 -16.50 -6.15
CA TYR A 156 25.81 -16.39 -5.08
C TYR A 156 24.61 -15.51 -5.47
N LEU A 157 24.86 -14.41 -6.19
CA LEU A 157 23.79 -13.55 -6.72
C LEU A 157 22.85 -14.32 -7.67
N GLU A 158 23.43 -15.15 -8.53
CA GLU A 158 22.71 -16.01 -9.48
C GLU A 158 21.95 -17.12 -8.74
N SER A 159 22.60 -17.82 -7.79
CA SER A 159 21.95 -18.90 -7.04
C SER A 159 20.75 -18.43 -6.21
N THR A 160 20.85 -17.23 -5.61
CA THR A 160 19.79 -16.67 -4.77
C THR A 160 18.73 -15.91 -5.58
N ASN A 161 18.92 -15.74 -6.90
CA ASN A 161 18.00 -15.03 -7.80
C ASN A 161 17.59 -13.63 -7.28
N VAL A 162 18.56 -12.89 -6.73
CA VAL A 162 18.32 -11.60 -6.07
C VAL A 162 17.65 -10.58 -6.99
N LEU A 163 18.03 -10.55 -8.27
CA LEU A 163 17.47 -9.60 -9.24
C LEU A 163 15.98 -9.84 -9.45
N ALA A 164 15.57 -11.09 -9.61
CA ALA A 164 14.17 -11.45 -9.74
C ALA A 164 13.37 -11.12 -8.45
N ALA A 165 13.98 -11.33 -7.27
CA ALA A 165 13.37 -10.94 -6.00
C ALA A 165 13.23 -9.42 -5.86
N TRP A 166 14.20 -8.65 -6.36
CA TRP A 166 14.14 -7.19 -6.39
C TRP A 166 13.05 -6.70 -7.33
N GLU A 167 12.97 -7.19 -8.56
CA GLU A 167 11.96 -6.80 -9.56
C GLU A 167 10.53 -7.07 -9.08
N LYS A 168 10.33 -8.18 -8.37
CA LYS A 168 9.04 -8.51 -7.74
C LYS A 168 8.68 -7.62 -6.55
N SER A 169 9.64 -6.90 -5.98
CA SER A 169 9.39 -6.06 -4.82
C SER A 169 8.52 -4.86 -5.18
N ALA A 170 7.60 -4.48 -4.27
CA ALA A 170 6.78 -3.28 -4.43
C ALA A 170 7.62 -2.00 -4.55
N TRP A 171 8.86 -2.01 -4.03
CA TRP A 171 9.77 -0.87 -4.16
C TRP A 171 10.29 -0.74 -5.59
N ALA A 172 10.80 -1.81 -6.19
CA ALA A 172 11.25 -1.80 -7.58
C ALA A 172 10.11 -1.41 -8.53
N GLN A 173 8.91 -1.98 -8.34
CA GLN A 173 7.73 -1.64 -9.13
C GLN A 173 7.36 -0.15 -9.03
N LYS A 174 7.52 0.46 -7.85
CA LYS A 174 7.30 1.91 -7.67
C LYS A 174 8.35 2.74 -8.41
N ILE A 175 9.62 2.32 -8.37
CA ILE A 175 10.70 2.99 -9.12
C ILE A 175 10.40 2.90 -10.62
N GLN A 176 10.09 1.71 -11.13
CA GLN A 176 9.73 1.48 -12.52
C GLN A 176 8.51 2.32 -12.93
N THR A 177 7.45 2.32 -12.14
CA THR A 177 6.25 3.13 -12.39
C THR A 177 6.57 4.62 -12.51
N ARG A 178 7.47 5.15 -11.66
CA ARG A 178 7.91 6.55 -11.75
C ARG A 178 8.70 6.80 -13.03
N GLN A 179 9.60 5.90 -13.40
CA GLN A 179 10.38 5.99 -14.64
C GLN A 179 9.48 5.95 -15.87
N THR A 180 8.53 5.00 -15.93
CA THR A 180 7.54 4.91 -17.01
C THR A 180 6.70 6.18 -17.09
N ARG A 181 6.21 6.70 -15.96
CA ARG A 181 5.42 7.94 -15.93
C ARG A 181 6.20 9.17 -16.40
N ALA A 182 7.49 9.24 -16.08
CA ALA A 182 8.36 10.33 -16.55
C ALA A 182 8.58 10.28 -18.07
N GLY A 183 8.56 9.09 -18.67
CA GLY A 183 8.72 8.87 -20.12
C GLY A 183 7.44 8.91 -20.95
N LEU A 184 6.27 9.23 -20.38
CA LEU A 184 5.01 9.22 -21.14
C LEU A 184 4.90 10.40 -22.10
N SER A 185 4.55 10.11 -23.35
CA SER A 185 4.12 11.13 -24.31
C SER A 185 2.78 11.74 -23.90
N ASP A 186 2.45 12.92 -24.45
CA ASP A 186 1.16 13.57 -24.17
C ASP A 186 -0.04 12.70 -24.54
N PHE A 187 0.06 11.98 -25.66
CA PHE A 187 -0.94 11.00 -26.07
C PHE A 187 -1.09 9.85 -25.06
N ASP A 188 0.03 9.36 -24.49
CA ASP A 188 -0.04 8.32 -23.46
C ASP A 188 -0.68 8.81 -22.17
N ARG A 189 -0.45 10.06 -21.78
CA ARG A 189 -1.11 10.66 -20.62
C ARG A 189 -2.63 10.74 -20.80
N PHE A 190 -3.10 11.10 -22.00
CA PHE A 190 -4.52 11.07 -22.33
C PHE A 190 -5.11 9.66 -22.23
N LYS A 191 -4.42 8.63 -22.74
CA LYS A 191 -4.84 7.23 -22.60
C LYS A 191 -4.94 6.82 -21.13
N VAL A 192 -3.94 7.13 -20.31
CA VAL A 192 -3.95 6.86 -18.86
C VAL A 192 -5.13 7.57 -18.17
N GLN A 193 -5.43 8.81 -18.54
CA GLN A 193 -6.57 9.55 -18.00
C GLN A 193 -7.90 8.87 -18.35
N LYS A 194 -8.08 8.44 -19.61
CA LYS A 194 -9.29 7.72 -20.05
C LYS A 194 -9.47 6.39 -19.32
N PHE A 195 -8.40 5.59 -19.20
CA PHE A 195 -8.45 4.33 -18.43
C PHE A 195 -8.79 4.58 -16.96
N LYS A 196 -8.26 5.65 -16.36
CA LYS A 196 -8.62 6.04 -14.98
C LYS A 196 -10.10 6.35 -14.84
N SER A 197 -10.69 7.14 -15.75
CA SER A 197 -12.13 7.46 -15.73
C SER A 197 -12.98 6.18 -15.79
N GLN A 198 -12.66 5.26 -16.71
CA GLN A 198 -13.35 3.98 -16.86
C GLN A 198 -13.28 3.13 -15.58
N VAL A 199 -12.10 3.05 -14.94
CA VAL A 199 -11.93 2.31 -13.68
C VAL A 199 -12.68 2.97 -12.52
N SER A 200 -12.76 4.30 -12.49
CA SER A 200 -13.48 5.03 -11.44
C SER A 200 -15.00 5.02 -11.58
N GLY A 201 -15.55 4.55 -12.70
CA GLY A 201 -17.01 4.51 -12.92
C GLY A 201 -17.68 5.89 -12.97
N ILE A 202 -16.91 6.94 -13.28
CA ILE A 202 -17.37 8.33 -13.45
C ILE A 202 -17.07 8.76 -14.89
#